data_AF-A0A2C0ZSC5-F1
#
_entry.id   AF-A0A2C0ZSC5-F1
#
_cell.length_a   1.000
_cell.length_b   1.000
_cell.length_c   1.000
_cell.angle_alpha   90.00
_cell.angle_beta   90.00
_cell.angle_gamma   90.00
#
_symmetry.space_group_name_H-M   'P 1'
#
loop_
_entity.id
_entity.type
_entity.pdbx_description
1 polymer ?
#
loop_
_entity_poly.entity_id
_entity_poly.type
_entity_poly.pdbx_seq_one_letter_code
_entity_poly.pdbx_strand_id
1 'polypeptide(L)'
;MKLQLIRQLNPKVGRYQDVYRFTNRKEFVPIATFSHEVIEEVFNFAYDMSFGRQGHHRNHRTGGNNRRRNGEIFADTFQGKLAEFALWSVLNDNGVLVPRPDLEMYEEGVWDSSDFEYLDRKIAVKSTKSFGQLLLLEAEDWNEEGLYIPNLNTNNELYHYFVLIRLEPYTADILRQNRLYFNDICNRDALRELIMEQEFTYDIPGYMTRNDLVQLIENNYFIPQGAFLNRIGPNNIMDADNYYIQAGNLHNIQELIEMLQNL
;
A
#
# COMPACT_ATOMS: atom_id res chain seq x y z
N MET A 1 -15.95 -12.73 -6.05
CA MET A 1 -15.07 -11.60 -6.34
C MET A 1 -15.72 -10.24 -6.08
N LYS A 2 -16.94 -9.95 -6.56
CA LYS A 2 -17.58 -8.64 -6.32
C LYS A 2 -17.95 -8.40 -4.86
N LEU A 3 -17.73 -7.18 -4.38
CA LEU A 3 -18.28 -6.68 -3.13
C LEU A 3 -19.80 -6.58 -3.20
N GLN A 4 -20.46 -6.74 -2.06
CA GLN A 4 -21.91 -6.54 -1.97
C GLN A 4 -22.22 -5.04 -1.80
N LEU A 5 -22.85 -4.42 -2.80
CA LEU A 5 -23.34 -3.05 -2.71
C LEU A 5 -24.69 -3.00 -1.97
N ILE A 6 -24.76 -2.16 -0.93
CA ILE A 6 -25.96 -1.91 -0.13
C ILE A 6 -26.18 -0.41 -0.02
N ARG A 7 -27.43 0.02 -0.17
CA ARG A 7 -27.83 1.39 0.19
C ARG A 7 -28.26 1.46 1.64
N GLN A 8 -27.53 2.24 2.43
CA GLN A 8 -27.80 2.43 3.85
C GLN A 8 -28.08 3.89 4.17
N LEU A 9 -29.13 4.18 4.94
CA LEU A 9 -29.42 5.53 5.42
C LEU A 9 -28.31 5.99 6.37
N ASN A 10 -27.67 7.12 6.07
CA ASN A 10 -26.76 7.79 6.99
C ASN A 10 -27.55 8.76 7.87
N PRO A 11 -27.77 8.47 9.16
CA PRO A 11 -28.61 9.29 10.02
C PRO A 11 -28.04 10.70 10.26
N LYS A 12 -26.71 10.89 10.09
CA LYS A 12 -26.08 12.21 10.29
C LYS A 12 -26.39 13.20 9.18
N VAL A 13 -26.61 12.71 7.95
CA VAL A 13 -26.85 13.56 6.77
C VAL A 13 -28.23 13.35 6.15
N GLY A 14 -29.03 12.42 6.68
CA GLY A 14 -30.40 12.14 6.21
C GLY A 14 -30.48 11.61 4.78
N ARG A 15 -29.40 11.02 4.25
CA ARG A 15 -29.33 10.51 2.87
C ARG A 15 -28.84 9.07 2.83
N TYR A 16 -29.31 8.32 1.84
CA TYR A 16 -28.77 7.00 1.54
C TYR A 16 -27.35 7.13 0.98
N GLN A 17 -26.49 6.22 1.42
CA GLN A 17 -25.10 6.12 1.02
C GLN A 17 -24.84 4.72 0.47
N ASP A 18 -23.96 4.65 -0.53
CA ASP A 18 -23.52 3.39 -1.11
C ASP A 18 -22.45 2.76 -0.19
N VAL A 19 -22.71 1.54 0.27
CA VAL A 19 -21.85 0.78 1.19
C VAL A 19 -21.45 -0.53 0.53
N TYR A 20 -20.15 -0.75 0.35
CA TYR A 20 -19.58 -1.95 -0.25
C TYR A 20 -19.08 -2.90 0.84
N ARG A 21 -19.70 -4.08 0.96
CA ARG A 21 -19.34 -5.08 1.98
C ARG A 21 -18.49 -6.21 1.40
N PHE A 22 -17.51 -6.63 2.19
CA PHE A 22 -16.66 -7.77 1.88
C PHE A 22 -17.50 -9.05 1.84
N THR A 23 -17.31 -9.84 0.79
CA THR A 23 -17.95 -11.15 0.60
C THR A 23 -16.95 -12.30 0.66
N ASN A 24 -15.66 -12.00 0.51
CA ASN A 24 -14.59 -12.99 0.53
C ASN A 24 -13.38 -12.43 1.28
N ARG A 25 -13.30 -12.78 2.55
CA ARG A 25 -12.30 -12.24 3.47
C ARG A 25 -11.16 -13.24 3.66
N LYS A 26 -9.99 -12.73 3.98
CA LYS A 26 -8.82 -13.52 4.40
C LYS A 26 -8.39 -13.08 5.79
N GLU A 27 -8.23 -14.05 6.69
CA GLU A 27 -7.70 -13.80 8.03
C GLU A 27 -6.26 -13.32 7.94
N PHE A 28 -5.85 -12.46 8.87
CA PHE A 28 -4.46 -12.04 9.01
C PHE A 28 -3.69 -13.13 9.73
N VAL A 29 -2.64 -13.64 9.10
CA VAL A 29 -1.79 -14.70 9.67
C VAL A 29 -0.34 -14.26 9.50
N PRO A 30 0.28 -13.66 10.53
CA PRO A 30 1.63 -13.12 10.41
C PRO A 30 2.63 -14.21 10.03
N ILE A 31 3.45 -13.91 9.02
CA ILE A 31 4.47 -14.81 8.49
C ILE A 31 5.78 -14.62 9.26
N ALA A 32 6.13 -13.37 9.56
CA ALA A 32 7.33 -13.02 10.30
C ALA A 32 7.20 -11.66 11.00
N THR A 33 8.20 -11.40 11.85
CA THR A 33 8.43 -10.13 12.56
C THR A 33 9.67 -9.47 11.97
N PHE A 34 9.66 -8.15 11.79
CA PHE A 34 10.85 -7.42 11.33
C PHE A 34 11.92 -7.37 12.42
N SER A 35 13.19 -7.43 12.01
CA SER A 35 14.31 -7.23 12.93
C SER A 35 14.42 -5.75 13.33
N HIS A 36 15.05 -5.48 14.47
CA HIS A 36 15.31 -4.11 14.91
C HIS A 36 16.15 -3.33 13.90
N GLU A 37 17.08 -3.98 13.21
CA GLU A 37 17.92 -3.35 12.20
C GLU A 37 17.08 -2.84 11.02
N VAL A 38 16.14 -3.65 10.50
CA VAL A 38 15.24 -3.22 9.41
C VAL A 38 14.34 -2.07 9.87
N ILE A 39 13.77 -2.17 11.08
CA ILE A 39 12.91 -1.10 11.62
C ILE A 39 13.70 0.21 11.74
N GLU A 40 14.93 0.16 12.25
CA GLU A 40 15.80 1.32 12.41
C GLU A 40 16.18 1.96 11.07
N GLU A 41 16.51 1.16 10.07
CA GLU A 41 16.86 1.66 8.74
C GLU A 41 15.67 2.34 8.06
N VAL A 42 14.50 1.69 8.08
CA VAL A 42 13.27 2.26 7.53
C VAL A 42 12.82 3.50 8.31
N PHE A 43 13.05 3.52 9.62
CA PHE A 43 12.82 4.69 10.45
C PHE A 43 13.63 5.89 9.96
N ASN A 44 14.94 5.72 9.79
CA ASN A 44 15.84 6.80 9.38
C ASN A 44 15.42 7.35 8.01
N PHE A 45 15.16 6.47 7.05
CA PHE A 45 14.66 6.85 5.74
C PHE A 45 13.34 7.63 5.81
N ALA A 46 12.33 7.10 6.51
CA ALA A 46 11.03 7.76 6.61
C ALA A 46 11.12 9.09 7.36
N TYR A 47 12.00 9.20 8.36
CA TYR A 47 12.24 10.45 9.08
C TYR A 47 12.83 11.52 8.16
N ASP A 48 13.86 11.18 7.38
CA ASP A 48 14.54 12.11 6.48
C ASP A 48 13.62 12.60 5.35
N MET A 49 12.77 11.70 4.85
CA MET A 49 11.72 12.00 3.86
C MET A 49 10.61 12.92 4.39
N SER A 50 10.44 13.03 5.71
CA SER A 50 9.34 13.77 6.33
C SER A 50 9.81 14.95 7.20
N PHE A 51 10.18 14.67 8.45
CA PHE A 51 10.58 15.66 9.44
C PHE A 51 11.99 16.20 9.20
N GLY A 52 12.89 15.40 8.61
CA GLY A 52 14.26 15.78 8.25
C GLY A 52 14.37 16.72 7.05
N ARG A 53 13.31 16.81 6.22
CA ARG A 53 13.21 17.67 5.02
C ARG A 53 14.32 17.42 3.99
N GLN A 54 14.84 16.20 3.91
CA GLN A 54 15.88 15.84 2.93
C GLN A 54 15.30 15.23 1.64
N GLY A 55 14.01 14.86 1.63
CA GLY A 55 13.30 14.35 0.45
C GLY A 55 12.30 15.33 -0.18
N HIS A 56 12.15 15.27 -1.51
CA HIS A 56 11.09 15.95 -2.27
C HIS A 56 9.91 14.99 -2.48
N HIS A 57 8.83 15.15 -1.70
CA HIS A 57 7.57 14.44 -1.98
C HIS A 57 6.68 15.26 -2.90
N ARG A 58 5.94 14.58 -3.79
CA ARG A 58 4.72 15.14 -4.40
C ARG A 58 3.80 15.59 -3.27
N ASN A 59 3.58 16.90 -3.18
CA ASN A 59 2.74 17.54 -2.14
C ASN A 59 1.24 17.19 -2.27
N HIS A 60 0.85 16.47 -3.32
CA HIS A 60 -0.52 16.11 -3.64
C HIS A 60 -0.59 14.65 -4.13
N ARG A 61 -1.57 13.87 -3.64
CA ARG A 61 -2.07 12.68 -4.36
C ARG A 61 -2.83 13.17 -5.58
N THR A 62 -2.77 12.46 -6.69
CA THR A 62 -3.63 12.70 -7.85
C THR A 62 -5.09 12.66 -7.34
N GLY A 63 -5.86 13.72 -7.53
CA GLY A 63 -7.26 13.82 -7.05
C GLY A 63 -7.50 14.20 -5.57
N GLY A 64 -6.46 14.42 -4.75
CA GLY A 64 -6.60 14.77 -3.32
C GLY A 64 -6.54 16.27 -2.99
N ASN A 65 -7.52 16.79 -2.26
CA ASN A 65 -7.64 18.24 -1.92
C ASN A 65 -6.74 18.75 -0.76
N ASN A 66 -6.00 17.88 -0.05
CA ASN A 66 -5.24 18.26 1.16
C ASN A 66 -3.72 18.05 1.00
N ARG A 67 -2.93 19.04 1.46
CA ARG A 67 -1.47 18.91 1.64
C ARG A 67 -1.18 18.03 2.85
N ARG A 68 -0.51 16.89 2.64
CA ARG A 68 -0.12 15.95 3.71
C ARG A 68 0.86 16.62 4.69
N ARG A 69 0.65 16.41 5.98
CA ARG A 69 1.57 16.82 7.07
C ARG A 69 2.76 15.87 7.17
N ASN A 70 3.85 16.30 7.80
CA ASN A 70 5.04 15.43 7.93
C ASN A 70 4.75 14.13 8.68
N GLY A 71 3.87 14.13 9.69
CA GLY A 71 3.45 12.89 10.35
C GLY A 71 2.71 11.92 9.43
N GLU A 72 1.91 12.43 8.48
CA GLU A 72 1.24 11.60 7.46
C GLU A 72 2.26 11.03 6.48
N ILE A 73 3.19 11.87 6.02
CA ILE A 73 4.29 11.47 5.13
C ILE A 73 5.16 10.40 5.79
N PHE A 74 5.58 10.60 7.05
CA PHE A 74 6.35 9.60 7.80
C PHE A 74 5.61 8.27 7.86
N ALA A 75 4.33 8.30 8.25
CA ALA A 75 3.54 7.08 8.40
C ALA A 75 3.39 6.32 7.08
N ASP A 76 3.04 7.01 6.00
CA ASP A 76 2.89 6.41 4.66
C ASP A 76 4.23 5.85 4.16
N THR A 77 5.31 6.62 4.27
CA THR A 77 6.67 6.24 3.80
C THR A 77 7.23 5.06 4.59
N PHE A 78 7.15 5.10 5.91
CA PHE A 78 7.61 4.01 6.79
C PHE A 78 6.84 2.72 6.51
N GLN A 79 5.52 2.83 6.38
CA GLN A 79 4.63 1.69 6.11
C GLN A 79 4.89 1.07 4.72
N GLY A 80 5.04 1.90 3.69
CA GLY A 80 5.35 1.44 2.34
C GLY A 80 6.69 0.71 2.29
N LYS A 81 7.72 1.31 2.88
CA LYS A 81 9.07 0.74 2.86
C LYS A 81 9.16 -0.56 3.67
N LEU A 82 8.49 -0.67 4.83
CA LEU A 82 8.38 -1.95 5.54
C LEU A 82 7.74 -3.04 4.67
N ALA A 83 6.71 -2.71 3.89
CA ALA A 83 6.08 -3.68 3.00
C ALA A 83 7.01 -4.14 1.87
N GLU A 84 7.85 -3.25 1.33
CA GLU A 84 8.92 -3.65 0.41
C GLU A 84 9.88 -4.64 1.09
N PHE A 85 10.36 -4.34 2.30
CA PHE A 85 11.23 -5.25 3.06
C PHE A 85 10.60 -6.60 3.36
N ALA A 86 9.29 -6.65 3.64
CA ALA A 86 8.55 -7.90 3.82
C ALA A 86 8.60 -8.77 2.56
N LEU A 87 8.28 -8.19 1.39
CA LEU A 87 8.33 -8.94 0.14
C LEU A 87 9.77 -9.36 -0.21
N TRP A 88 10.74 -8.46 -0.01
CA TRP A 88 12.16 -8.76 -0.21
C TRP A 88 12.61 -9.99 0.59
N SER A 89 12.29 -10.04 1.90
CA SER A 89 12.64 -11.18 2.75
C SER A 89 12.01 -12.46 2.21
N VAL A 90 10.70 -12.44 1.94
CA VAL A 90 9.97 -13.64 1.46
C VAL A 90 10.54 -14.15 0.13
N LEU A 91 10.85 -13.27 -0.82
CA LEU A 91 11.43 -13.67 -2.10
C LEU A 91 12.84 -14.27 -1.92
N ASN A 92 13.70 -13.61 -1.15
CA ASN A 92 15.08 -14.07 -0.94
C ASN A 92 15.16 -15.38 -0.13
N ASP A 93 14.32 -15.51 0.91
CA ASP A 93 14.21 -16.73 1.72
C ASP A 93 13.73 -17.94 0.88
N ASN A 94 13.04 -17.67 -0.23
CA ASN A 94 12.62 -18.67 -1.20
C ASN A 94 13.54 -18.73 -2.45
N GLY A 95 14.74 -18.17 -2.40
CA GLY A 95 15.73 -18.28 -3.48
C GLY A 95 15.46 -17.40 -4.72
N VAL A 96 14.45 -16.52 -4.68
CA VAL A 96 14.24 -15.48 -5.69
C VAL A 96 15.04 -14.24 -5.25
N LEU A 97 16.30 -14.21 -5.67
CA LEU A 97 17.26 -13.18 -5.24
C LEU A 97 16.97 -11.83 -5.92
N VAL A 98 16.18 -11.00 -5.25
CA VAL A 98 15.90 -9.62 -5.68
C VAL A 98 16.78 -8.62 -4.91
N PRO A 99 17.14 -7.48 -5.52
CA PRO A 99 17.88 -6.42 -4.82
C PRO A 99 17.18 -6.02 -3.52
N ARG A 100 17.98 -5.67 -2.52
CA ARG A 100 17.48 -5.10 -1.26
C ARG A 100 16.75 -3.78 -1.53
N PRO A 101 15.61 -3.50 -0.86
CA PRO A 101 14.91 -2.23 -1.04
C PRO A 101 15.84 -1.05 -0.82
N ASP A 102 15.73 -0.08 -1.72
CA ASP A 102 16.58 1.09 -1.69
C ASP A 102 16.13 2.09 -0.63
N LEU A 103 17.12 2.66 0.05
CA LEU A 103 17.01 3.68 1.08
C LEU A 103 17.79 4.96 0.70
N GLU A 104 18.36 5.01 -0.51
CA GLU A 104 18.96 6.21 -1.06
C GLU A 104 17.90 7.27 -1.39
N MET A 105 18.24 8.54 -1.19
CA MET A 105 17.39 9.68 -1.50
C MET A 105 17.76 10.23 -2.87
N TYR A 106 16.98 9.91 -3.90
CA TYR A 106 17.16 10.52 -5.23
C TYR A 106 16.42 11.85 -5.38
N GLU A 107 16.99 12.76 -6.17
CA GLU A 107 16.34 13.99 -6.61
C GLU A 107 15.11 13.70 -7.50
N GLU A 108 14.18 14.65 -7.54
CA GLU A 108 12.91 14.58 -8.29
C GLU A 108 13.20 14.28 -9.78
N GLY A 109 12.76 13.11 -10.28
CA GLY A 109 12.94 12.69 -11.67
C GLY A 109 13.58 11.31 -11.88
N VAL A 110 14.07 10.64 -10.83
CA VAL A 110 14.65 9.28 -10.91
C VAL A 110 13.73 8.20 -10.30
N TRP A 111 12.66 8.60 -9.61
CA TRP A 111 11.69 7.67 -9.02
C TRP A 111 10.63 7.23 -10.03
N ASP A 112 10.74 5.97 -10.47
CA ASP A 112 9.69 4.96 -10.65
C ASP A 112 10.04 4.07 -11.86
N SER A 113 10.73 2.96 -11.62
CA SER A 113 10.73 1.84 -12.56
C SER A 113 9.88 0.66 -12.08
N SER A 114 9.85 0.40 -10.76
CA SER A 114 8.97 -0.54 -10.04
C SER A 114 9.50 -0.73 -8.60
N ASP A 115 8.69 -1.23 -7.66
CA ASP A 115 9.17 -1.54 -6.30
C ASP A 115 10.21 -2.68 -6.32
N PHE A 116 10.00 -3.69 -7.17
CA PHE A 116 11.00 -4.71 -7.49
C PHE A 116 11.04 -5.01 -8.98
N GLU A 117 12.24 -5.31 -9.48
CA GLU A 117 12.47 -5.87 -10.81
C GLU A 117 13.30 -7.16 -10.70
N TYR A 118 12.81 -8.26 -11.29
CA TYR A 118 13.49 -9.55 -11.33
C TYR A 118 13.35 -10.17 -12.71
N LEU A 119 14.46 -10.39 -13.43
CA LEU A 119 14.48 -10.94 -14.80
C LEU A 119 13.43 -10.27 -15.71
N ASP A 120 13.48 -8.93 -15.79
CA ASP A 120 12.55 -8.06 -16.52
C ASP A 120 11.08 -8.12 -16.04
N ARG A 121 10.81 -8.73 -14.88
CA ARG A 121 9.49 -8.72 -14.23
C ARG A 121 9.42 -7.67 -13.14
N LYS A 122 8.58 -6.67 -13.41
CA LYS A 122 8.22 -5.58 -12.50
C LYS A 122 7.10 -5.98 -11.55
N ILE A 123 7.34 -5.81 -10.25
CA ILE A 123 6.40 -6.13 -9.16
C ILE A 123 6.10 -4.84 -8.41
N ALA A 124 4.82 -4.55 -8.22
CA ALA A 124 4.33 -3.48 -7.37
C ALA A 124 3.96 -4.02 -5.99
N VAL A 125 4.28 -3.28 -4.94
CA VAL A 125 3.92 -3.56 -3.56
C VAL A 125 2.83 -2.60 -3.12
N LYS A 126 1.75 -3.15 -2.56
CA LYS A 126 0.69 -2.36 -1.93
C LYS A 126 0.57 -2.80 -0.48
N SER A 127 0.59 -1.84 0.43
CA SER A 127 0.50 -2.11 1.86
C SER A 127 -0.84 -1.66 2.45
N THR A 128 -1.31 -2.38 3.46
CA THR A 128 -2.51 -1.99 4.23
C THR A 128 -2.43 -2.51 5.66
N LYS A 129 -3.46 -2.21 6.46
CA LYS A 129 -3.60 -2.67 7.86
C LYS A 129 -3.83 -4.19 7.89
N SER A 130 -3.50 -4.87 9.00
CA SER A 130 -3.80 -6.31 9.18
C SER A 130 -5.25 -6.71 8.89
N PHE A 131 -6.21 -5.85 9.23
CA PHE A 131 -7.62 -6.11 8.93
C PHE A 131 -8.05 -5.71 7.51
N GLY A 132 -7.17 -5.11 6.69
CA GLY A 132 -7.43 -4.74 5.31
C GLY A 132 -7.84 -5.96 4.47
N GLN A 133 -8.81 -5.75 3.57
CA GLN A 133 -9.42 -6.84 2.76
C GLN A 133 -9.41 -6.55 1.26
N LEU A 134 -8.75 -5.47 0.83
CA LEU A 134 -8.69 -5.07 -0.58
C LEU A 134 -7.25 -4.71 -0.95
N LEU A 135 -6.83 -5.15 -2.13
CA LEU A 135 -5.83 -4.46 -2.91
C LEU A 135 -6.57 -3.43 -3.74
N LEU A 136 -6.18 -2.16 -3.60
CA LEU A 136 -6.79 -1.01 -4.26
C LEU A 136 -5.79 -0.37 -5.22
N LEU A 137 -6.27 0.02 -6.40
CA LEU A 137 -5.54 0.82 -7.37
C LEU A 137 -6.40 2.00 -7.78
N GLU A 138 -5.88 3.23 -7.64
CA GLU A 138 -6.57 4.46 -8.02
C GLU A 138 -6.90 4.42 -9.52
N ALA A 139 -8.18 4.50 -9.87
CA ALA A 139 -8.63 4.18 -11.22
C ALA A 139 -8.09 5.13 -12.30
N GLU A 140 -7.82 6.39 -11.94
CA GLU A 140 -7.26 7.41 -12.83
C GLU A 140 -5.80 7.15 -13.22
N ASP A 141 -5.10 6.28 -12.49
CA ASP A 141 -3.68 5.97 -12.73
C ASP A 141 -3.49 4.80 -13.72
N TRP A 142 -4.55 4.14 -14.19
CA TRP A 142 -4.46 2.94 -15.03
C TRP A 142 -5.29 3.06 -16.30
N ASN A 143 -4.70 2.72 -17.44
CA ASN A 143 -5.44 2.64 -18.71
C ASN A 143 -6.13 1.27 -18.87
N GLU A 144 -6.91 1.11 -19.93
CA GLU A 144 -7.65 -0.13 -20.23
C GLU A 144 -6.74 -1.36 -20.44
N GLU A 145 -5.47 -1.13 -20.77
CA GLU A 145 -4.45 -2.16 -20.91
C GLU A 145 -3.73 -2.46 -19.58
N GLY A 146 -4.15 -1.88 -18.46
CA GLY A 146 -3.48 -2.06 -17.16
C GLY A 146 -2.05 -1.52 -17.13
N LEU A 147 -1.76 -0.49 -17.94
CA LEU A 147 -0.51 0.29 -17.89
C LEU A 147 -0.68 1.48 -16.96
N TYR A 148 0.37 1.78 -16.20
CA TYR A 148 0.41 2.91 -15.27
C TYR A 148 0.58 4.22 -16.05
N ILE A 149 -0.49 5.03 -16.06
CA ILE A 149 -0.61 6.27 -16.83
C ILE A 149 0.53 7.26 -16.53
N PRO A 150 0.92 7.50 -15.26
CA PRO A 150 1.99 8.45 -14.94
C PRO A 150 3.36 8.09 -15.56
N ASN A 151 3.60 6.83 -15.90
CA ASN A 151 4.85 6.36 -16.50
C ASN A 151 4.73 6.05 -17.99
N LEU A 152 3.64 6.43 -18.66
CA LEU A 152 3.52 6.21 -20.10
C LEU A 152 4.66 6.90 -20.85
N ASN A 153 5.26 6.16 -21.80
CA ASN A 153 6.40 6.59 -22.61
C ASN A 153 7.75 6.68 -21.85
N THR A 154 7.87 6.10 -20.65
CA THR A 154 9.15 6.02 -19.91
C THR A 154 9.75 4.61 -19.90
N ASN A 155 9.11 3.64 -20.55
CA ASN A 155 9.39 2.19 -20.45
C ASN A 155 9.17 1.62 -19.03
N ASN A 156 8.50 2.37 -18.15
CA ASN A 156 8.19 2.02 -16.77
C ASN A 156 6.70 2.00 -16.45
N GLU A 157 5.85 1.95 -17.47
CA GLU A 157 4.39 1.88 -17.32
C GLU A 157 3.89 0.46 -16.98
N LEU A 158 4.67 -0.57 -17.28
CA LEU A 158 4.22 -1.96 -17.22
C LEU A 158 4.63 -2.63 -15.91
N TYR A 159 3.63 -3.01 -15.12
CA TYR A 159 3.78 -3.92 -13.98
C TYR A 159 3.25 -5.30 -14.34
N HIS A 160 3.96 -6.34 -13.94
CA HIS A 160 3.54 -7.72 -14.18
C HIS A 160 2.69 -8.24 -13.02
N TYR A 161 3.06 -7.86 -11.80
CA TYR A 161 2.49 -8.38 -10.56
C TYR A 161 2.24 -7.24 -9.57
N PHE A 162 1.20 -7.40 -8.76
CA PHE A 162 0.85 -6.52 -7.66
C PHE A 162 0.66 -7.36 -6.41
N VAL A 163 1.49 -7.15 -5.39
CA VAL A 163 1.47 -7.93 -4.15
C VAL A 163 0.84 -7.09 -3.04
N LEU A 164 -0.17 -7.65 -2.37
CA LEU A 164 -0.72 -7.04 -1.16
C LEU A 164 0.10 -7.52 0.04
N ILE A 165 0.54 -6.58 0.87
CA ILE A 165 1.16 -6.83 2.17
C ILE A 165 0.26 -6.21 3.24
N ARG A 166 0.00 -6.94 4.33
CA ARG A 166 -0.65 -6.36 5.51
C ARG A 166 0.33 -6.33 6.66
N LEU A 167 0.22 -5.29 7.47
CA LEU A 167 1.17 -4.98 8.53
C LEU A 167 0.43 -4.70 9.84
N GLU A 168 1.03 -5.11 10.95
CA GLU A 168 0.58 -4.84 12.31
C GLU A 168 1.77 -4.61 13.25
N PRO A 169 1.82 -3.50 14.02
CA PRO A 169 0.86 -2.40 14.04
C PRO A 169 0.92 -1.53 12.77
N TYR A 170 -0.05 -0.64 12.61
CA TYR A 170 -0.07 0.34 11.53
C TYR A 170 0.47 1.69 12.00
N THR A 171 1.49 2.21 11.32
CA THR A 171 2.24 3.39 11.80
C THR A 171 1.36 4.62 12.00
N ALA A 172 0.39 4.85 11.11
CA ALA A 172 -0.54 5.97 11.26
C ALA A 172 -1.36 5.89 12.57
N ASP A 173 -1.68 4.69 13.05
CA ASP A 173 -2.45 4.53 14.29
C ASP A 173 -1.57 4.81 15.52
N ILE A 174 -0.30 4.38 15.51
CA ILE A 174 0.70 4.72 16.54
C ILE A 174 0.85 6.24 16.63
N LEU A 175 1.05 6.92 15.50
CA LEU A 175 1.21 8.37 15.49
C LEU A 175 -0.06 9.11 15.93
N ARG A 176 -1.26 8.63 15.58
CA ARG A 176 -2.52 9.25 16.01
C ARG A 176 -2.69 9.15 17.53
N GLN A 177 -2.40 7.98 18.11
CA GLN A 177 -2.47 7.77 19.56
C GLN A 177 -1.50 8.69 20.31
N ASN A 178 -0.36 9.01 19.70
CA ASN A 178 0.66 9.91 20.27
C ASN A 178 0.55 11.37 19.80
N ARG A 179 -0.53 11.74 19.09
CA ARG A 179 -0.77 13.10 18.56
C ARG A 179 0.35 13.63 17.65
N LEU A 180 1.03 12.74 16.93
CA LEU A 180 2.10 13.05 15.98
C LEU A 180 1.63 13.05 14.52
N TYR A 181 0.54 12.35 14.21
CA TYR A 181 0.12 12.11 12.83
C TYR A 181 -0.16 13.39 12.03
N PHE A 182 -0.72 14.43 12.67
CA PHE A 182 -1.05 15.70 12.02
C PHE A 182 -0.01 16.82 12.31
N ASN A 183 1.18 16.46 12.79
CA ASN A 183 2.23 17.42 13.14
C ASN A 183 3.28 17.55 12.02
N ASP A 184 3.86 18.74 11.90
CA ASP A 184 4.98 19.01 11.00
C ASP A 184 6.35 19.00 11.70
N ILE A 185 6.34 18.94 13.04
CA ILE A 185 7.54 18.97 13.88
C ILE A 185 7.44 17.81 14.87
N CYS A 186 8.54 17.09 15.04
CA CYS A 186 8.67 16.01 16.01
C CYS A 186 10.10 15.98 16.57
N ASN A 187 10.25 15.54 17.82
CA ASN A 187 11.56 15.17 18.35
C ASN A 187 11.93 13.79 17.76
N ARG A 188 13.09 13.70 17.09
CA ARG A 188 13.55 12.47 16.42
C ARG A 188 13.73 11.32 17.40
N ASP A 189 14.42 11.56 18.52
CA ASP A 189 14.75 10.52 19.48
C ASP A 189 13.49 9.96 20.15
N ALA A 190 12.56 10.82 20.55
CA ALA A 190 11.28 10.40 21.11
C ALA A 190 10.42 9.61 20.11
N LEU A 191 10.40 10.01 18.83
CA LEU A 191 9.70 9.26 17.78
C LEU A 191 10.38 7.92 17.50
N ARG A 192 11.72 7.91 17.52
CA ARG A 192 12.52 6.70 17.35
C ARG A 192 12.24 5.70 18.46
N GLU A 193 12.32 6.12 19.72
CA GLU A 193 11.97 5.29 20.88
C GLU A 193 10.56 4.72 20.74
N LEU A 194 9.57 5.58 20.44
CA LEU A 194 8.18 5.16 20.24
C LEU A 194 8.02 4.07 19.17
N ILE A 195 8.71 4.20 18.04
CA ILE A 195 8.64 3.23 16.93
C ILE A 195 9.40 1.94 17.28
N MET A 196 10.58 2.07 17.90
CA MET A 196 11.43 0.92 18.24
C MET A 196 10.87 0.07 19.38
N GLU A 197 9.93 0.59 20.18
CA GLU A 197 9.18 -0.19 21.17
C GLU A 197 8.12 -1.11 20.56
N GLN A 198 7.80 -0.94 19.27
CA GLN A 198 6.76 -1.73 18.60
C GLN A 198 7.33 -3.00 17.97
N GLU A 199 6.54 -4.07 18.01
CA GLU A 199 6.82 -5.30 17.27
C GLU A 199 6.03 -5.28 15.95
N PHE A 200 6.71 -4.99 14.83
CA PHE A 200 6.09 -5.01 13.51
C PHE A 200 6.10 -6.41 12.91
N THR A 201 4.91 -6.89 12.54
CA THR A 201 4.65 -8.17 11.89
C THR A 201 3.91 -7.95 10.58
N TYR A 202 4.01 -8.93 9.67
CA TYR A 202 3.35 -8.83 8.37
C TYR A 202 2.81 -10.15 7.87
N ASP A 203 1.85 -10.06 6.95
CA ASP A 203 1.46 -11.18 6.10
C ASP A 203 1.29 -10.76 4.65
N ILE A 204 1.15 -11.76 3.78
CA ILE A 204 0.95 -11.58 2.33
C ILE A 204 -0.34 -12.30 1.95
N PRO A 205 -1.48 -11.58 1.84
CA PRO A 205 -2.72 -12.19 1.41
C PRO A 205 -2.63 -12.83 0.03
N GLY A 206 -1.76 -12.30 -0.83
CA GLY A 206 -1.52 -12.83 -2.15
C GLY A 206 -1.13 -11.74 -3.13
N TYR A 207 -1.20 -12.08 -4.41
CA TYR A 207 -0.89 -11.17 -5.51
C TYR A 207 -1.98 -11.20 -6.58
N MET A 208 -1.93 -10.23 -7.49
CA MET A 208 -2.65 -10.26 -8.75
C MET A 208 -1.70 -9.95 -9.91
N THR A 209 -2.01 -10.46 -11.09
CA THR A 209 -1.28 -10.20 -12.33
C THR A 209 -1.82 -8.96 -13.04
N ARG A 210 -1.08 -8.45 -14.03
CA ARG A 210 -1.63 -7.45 -14.98
C ARG A 210 -2.91 -7.92 -15.65
N ASN A 211 -2.99 -9.19 -16.02
CA ASN A 211 -4.18 -9.73 -16.67
C ASN A 211 -5.40 -9.69 -15.73
N ASP A 212 -5.20 -9.95 -14.43
CA ASP A 212 -6.26 -9.76 -13.45
C ASP A 212 -6.71 -8.29 -13.42
N LEU A 213 -5.78 -7.33 -13.39
CA LEU A 213 -6.12 -5.89 -13.44
C LEU A 213 -6.96 -5.54 -14.68
N VAL A 214 -6.55 -5.98 -15.87
CA VAL A 214 -7.33 -5.77 -17.10
C VAL A 214 -8.75 -6.33 -16.96
N GLN A 215 -8.89 -7.54 -16.41
CA GLN A 215 -10.21 -8.12 -16.14
C GLN A 215 -11.02 -7.32 -15.11
N LEU A 216 -10.38 -6.73 -14.08
CA LEU A 216 -11.07 -5.87 -13.12
C LEU A 216 -11.63 -4.61 -13.81
N ILE A 217 -10.86 -4.01 -14.71
CA ILE A 217 -11.24 -2.84 -15.50
C ILE A 217 -12.42 -3.18 -16.42
N GLU A 218 -12.27 -4.21 -17.26
CA GLU A 218 -13.30 -4.65 -18.21
C GLU A 218 -14.64 -4.99 -17.55
N ASN A 219 -14.59 -5.62 -16.36
CA ASN A 219 -15.79 -6.07 -15.65
C ASN A 219 -16.32 -5.06 -14.62
N ASN A 220 -15.75 -3.85 -14.59
CA ASN A 220 -16.10 -2.75 -13.71
C ASN A 220 -16.10 -3.14 -12.21
N TYR A 221 -15.01 -3.78 -11.77
CA TYR A 221 -14.71 -4.03 -10.36
C TYR A 221 -14.20 -2.75 -9.70
N PHE A 222 -15.13 -1.83 -9.50
CA PHE A 222 -14.86 -0.44 -9.16
C PHE A 222 -15.61 0.00 -7.90
N ILE A 223 -14.97 0.87 -7.11
CA ILE A 223 -15.57 1.57 -5.97
C ILE A 223 -15.41 3.08 -6.20
N PRO A 224 -16.53 3.83 -6.29
CA PRO A 224 -16.46 5.27 -6.49
C PRO A 224 -15.99 6.01 -5.24
N GLN A 225 -15.33 7.15 -5.45
CA GLN A 225 -15.05 8.16 -4.44
C GLN A 225 -16.33 8.52 -3.68
N GLY A 226 -16.23 8.66 -2.37
CA GLY A 226 -17.36 8.98 -1.51
C GLY A 226 -18.23 7.78 -1.09
N ALA A 227 -18.06 6.61 -1.70
CA ALA A 227 -18.68 5.38 -1.20
C ALA A 227 -18.04 4.94 0.13
N PHE A 228 -18.72 4.07 0.88
CA PHE A 228 -18.24 3.55 2.15
C PHE A 228 -17.83 2.07 2.06
N LEU A 229 -16.69 1.72 2.62
CA LEU A 229 -16.28 0.33 2.83
C LEU A 229 -16.87 -0.23 4.13
N ASN A 230 -17.53 -1.38 4.02
CA ASN A 230 -18.11 -2.21 5.09
C ASN A 230 -19.25 -1.56 5.91
N ARG A 231 -19.02 -0.36 6.45
CA ARG A 231 -19.98 0.41 7.25
C ARG A 231 -19.76 1.91 7.08
N ILE A 232 -20.81 2.70 7.24
CA ILE A 232 -20.73 4.17 7.23
C ILE A 232 -19.89 4.64 8.43
N GLY A 233 -18.82 5.38 8.14
CA GLY A 233 -17.93 5.94 9.14
C GLY A 233 -16.85 6.82 8.50
N PRO A 234 -16.27 7.78 9.25
CA PRO A 234 -15.32 8.74 8.71
C PRO A 234 -14.03 8.09 8.18
N ASN A 235 -13.64 6.94 8.72
CA ASN A 235 -12.43 6.20 8.30
C ASN A 235 -12.70 5.18 7.19
N ASN A 236 -13.94 5.09 6.70
CA ASN A 236 -14.37 4.08 5.75
C ASN A 236 -14.85 4.68 4.43
N ILE A 237 -14.81 6.00 4.29
CA ILE A 237 -15.16 6.67 3.04
C ILE A 237 -13.98 6.55 2.06
N MET A 238 -14.28 6.22 0.81
CA MET A 238 -13.29 6.20 -0.25
C MET A 238 -12.86 7.63 -0.61
N ASP A 239 -11.56 7.87 -0.60
CA ASP A 239 -10.93 9.14 -0.95
C ASP A 239 -10.69 9.29 -2.46
N ALA A 240 -10.66 8.19 -3.20
CA ALA A 240 -10.51 8.15 -4.65
C ALA A 240 -11.39 7.06 -5.28
N ASP A 241 -11.60 7.19 -6.58
CA ASP A 241 -12.12 6.13 -7.44
C ASP A 241 -11.08 5.00 -7.52
N ASN A 242 -11.48 3.75 -7.25
CA ASN A 242 -10.53 2.64 -7.18
C ASN A 242 -11.03 1.38 -7.89
N TYR A 243 -10.15 0.72 -8.63
CA TYR A 243 -10.27 -0.69 -8.92
C TYR A 243 -9.93 -1.51 -7.68
N TYR A 244 -10.58 -2.66 -7.51
CA TYR A 244 -10.36 -3.49 -6.33
C TYR A 244 -10.34 -4.99 -6.63
N ILE A 245 -9.56 -5.71 -5.83
CA ILE A 245 -9.70 -7.15 -5.64
C ILE A 245 -9.71 -7.48 -4.15
N GLN A 246 -10.57 -8.43 -3.76
CA GLN A 246 -10.66 -8.87 -2.36
C GLN A 246 -9.46 -9.74 -1.98
N ALA A 247 -8.99 -9.62 -0.73
CA ALA A 247 -7.88 -10.41 -0.21
C ALA A 247 -8.10 -11.92 -0.34
N GLY A 248 -9.34 -12.40 -0.19
CA GLY A 248 -9.69 -13.81 -0.40
C GLY A 248 -9.74 -14.24 -1.88
N ASN A 249 -9.58 -13.32 -2.82
CA ASN A 249 -9.56 -13.56 -4.27
C ASN A 249 -8.19 -13.36 -4.91
N LEU A 250 -7.17 -12.99 -4.15
CA LEU A 250 -5.78 -12.92 -4.63
C LEU A 250 -5.21 -14.33 -4.82
N HIS A 251 -4.31 -14.46 -5.79
CA HIS A 251 -3.53 -15.68 -6.02
C HIS A 251 -2.55 -15.92 -4.88
N ASN A 252 -2.18 -17.18 -4.63
CA ASN A 252 -1.28 -17.51 -3.53
C ASN A 252 0.14 -17.01 -3.82
N ILE A 253 0.79 -16.31 -2.87
CA ILE A 253 2.15 -15.82 -3.04
C ILE A 253 3.15 -16.91 -3.44
N GLN A 254 2.94 -18.16 -3.00
CA GLN A 254 3.79 -19.29 -3.39
C GLN A 254 3.79 -19.54 -4.90
N GLU A 255 2.65 -19.33 -5.57
CA GLU A 255 2.55 -19.48 -7.03
C GLU A 255 3.39 -18.41 -7.74
N LEU A 256 3.43 -17.17 -7.22
CA LEU A 256 4.31 -16.13 -7.75
C LEU A 256 5.77 -16.51 -7.60
N ILE A 257 6.17 -17.00 -6.42
CA ILE A 257 7.54 -17.44 -6.14
C ILE A 257 7.95 -18.54 -7.14
N GLU A 258 7.13 -19.57 -7.29
CA GLU A 258 7.38 -20.67 -8.23
C GLU A 258 7.46 -20.18 -9.68
N MET A 259 6.59 -19.25 -10.09
CA MET A 259 6.66 -18.66 -11.43
C MET A 259 7.98 -17.91 -11.65
N LEU A 260 8.42 -17.12 -10.67
CA LEU A 260 9.67 -16.34 -10.76
C LEU A 260 10.91 -17.25 -10.81
N GLN A 261 10.93 -18.35 -10.05
CA GLN A 261 12.02 -19.34 -10.08
C GLN A 261 12.16 -20.07 -11.42
N ASN A 262 11.10 -20.14 -12.20
CA ASN A 262 11.05 -20.86 -13.48
C ASN A 262 11.20 -19.93 -14.71
N LEU A 263 11.58 -18.67 -14.52
CA LEU A 263 11.95 -17.74 -15.59
C LEU A 263 13.36 -18.02 -16.11
#